data_AF-K2EL30-F1
#
_entry.id   AF-K2EL30-F1
#
_cell.length_a   1.000
_cell.length_b   1.000
_cell.length_c   1.000
_cell.angle_alpha   90.00
_cell.angle_beta   90.00
_cell.angle_gamma   90.00
#
_symmetry.space_group_name_H-M   'P 1'
#
loop_
_entity.id
_entity.type
_entity.pdbx_description
1 polymer ?
#
loop_
_entity_poly.entity_id
_entity_poly.type
_entity_poly.pdbx_seq_one_letter_code
_entity_poly.pdbx_strand_id
1 'polypeptide(L)'
;PILAYIPDFNRILPSQQKVIRDCHLLVIDGSSLDKMGQTKSHISINDGIQIAKNLRAKNVYFVHIGHKTGTHKFLEEHLRQNAGPSFHIAHDGLEIEF
;
A
#
# COMPACT_ATOMS: atom_id res chain seq x y z
N PRO A 1 -7.07 1.03 18.20
CA PRO A 1 -6.24 1.14 16.98
C PRO A 1 -6.79 0.14 15.95
N ILE A 2 -6.77 0.47 14.66
CA ILE A 2 -7.29 -0.41 13.59
C ILE A 2 -6.11 -0.75 12.66
N LEU A 3 -5.87 -2.06 12.49
CA LEU A 3 -4.98 -2.63 11.50
C LEU A 3 -5.80 -3.19 10.35
N ALA A 4 -5.42 -2.86 9.11
CA ALA A 4 -5.91 -3.56 7.93
C ALA A 4 -4.72 -4.16 7.18
N TYR A 5 -4.75 -5.47 6.93
CA TYR A 5 -3.71 -6.21 6.20
C TYR A 5 -4.32 -6.87 4.96
N ILE A 6 -3.97 -6.36 3.77
CA ILE A 6 -4.62 -6.69 2.49
C ILE A 6 -3.55 -6.81 1.37
N PRO A 7 -2.73 -7.88 1.37
CA PRO A 7 -1.53 -7.99 0.53
C PRO A 7 -1.80 -8.39 -0.93
N ASP A 8 -2.94 -9.03 -1.23
CA ASP A 8 -3.24 -9.60 -2.56
C ASP A 8 -4.70 -9.29 -2.95
N PHE A 9 -4.94 -8.20 -3.69
CA PHE A 9 -6.30 -7.84 -4.07
C PHE A 9 -6.33 -6.86 -5.26
N ASN A 10 -7.46 -6.79 -5.98
CA ASN A 10 -7.66 -5.81 -7.05
C ASN A 10 -8.66 -4.69 -6.73
N ARG A 11 -9.52 -4.89 -5.72
CA ARG A 11 -10.54 -3.91 -5.31
C ARG A 11 -10.98 -4.12 -3.86
N ILE A 12 -11.30 -3.03 -3.18
CA ILE A 12 -12.02 -3.04 -1.91
C ILE A 12 -13.41 -2.47 -2.16
N LEU A 13 -14.45 -3.25 -1.92
CA LEU A 13 -15.83 -2.81 -2.12
C LEU A 13 -16.16 -1.62 -1.20
N PRO A 14 -17.01 -0.66 -1.61
CA PRO A 14 -17.32 0.52 -0.79
C PRO A 14 -17.84 0.20 0.62
N SER A 15 -18.58 -0.89 0.77
CA SER A 15 -19.04 -1.38 2.08
C SER A 15 -17.88 -1.79 2.99
N GLN A 16 -16.84 -2.42 2.43
CA GLN A 16 -15.66 -2.83 3.18
C GLN A 16 -14.72 -1.66 3.47
N GLN A 17 -14.65 -0.66 2.59
CA GLN A 17 -13.88 0.56 2.85
C GLN A 17 -14.37 1.28 4.12
N LYS A 18 -15.68 1.24 4.41
CA LYS A 18 -16.23 1.82 5.66
C LYS A 18 -15.69 1.15 6.92
N VAL A 19 -15.38 -0.15 6.88
CA VAL A 19 -14.89 -0.92 8.03
C VAL A 19 -13.46 -0.53 8.40
N ILE A 20 -12.64 -0.22 7.39
CA ILE A 20 -11.20 0.08 7.55
C ILE A 20 -10.86 1.56 7.41
N ARG A 21 -11.87 2.43 7.35
CA ARG A 21 -11.68 3.88 7.29
C ARG A 21 -11.01 4.36 8.58
N ASP A 22 -10.12 5.35 8.46
CA ASP A 22 -9.37 5.94 9.57
C ASP A 22 -8.47 4.92 10.30
N CYS A 23 -8.02 3.88 9.60
CA CYS A 23 -7.11 2.88 10.16
C CYS A 23 -5.77 3.50 10.57
N HIS A 24 -5.21 2.94 11.65
CA HIS A 24 -3.93 3.39 12.21
C HIS A 24 -2.77 2.86 11.37
N LEU A 25 -2.90 1.61 10.91
CA LEU A 25 -1.93 0.96 10.03
C LEU A 25 -2.68 0.25 8.91
N LEU A 26 -2.32 0.58 7.67
CA LEU A 26 -2.76 -0.08 6.46
C LEU A 26 -1.57 -0.77 5.81
N VAL A 27 -1.60 -2.09 5.75
CA VAL A 27 -0.63 -2.88 5.01
C VAL A 27 -1.33 -3.41 3.76
N ILE A 28 -0.81 -3.07 2.58
CA ILE A 28 -1.56 -3.14 1.33
C ILE A 28 -0.68 -3.63 0.17
N ASP A 29 -1.28 -4.29 -0.81
CA ASP A 29 -0.62 -4.76 -2.05
C ASP A 29 0.15 -3.62 -2.77
N GLY A 30 1.39 -3.92 -3.16
CA GLY A 30 2.28 -3.07 -3.97
C GLY A 30 2.99 -3.86 -5.08
N SER A 31 2.34 -4.89 -5.63
CA SER A 31 2.89 -5.81 -6.62
C SER A 31 3.51 -5.16 -7.85
N SER A 32 2.99 -4.01 -8.30
CA SER A 32 3.55 -3.22 -9.40
C SER A 32 3.60 -1.73 -9.03
N LEU A 33 4.48 -0.96 -9.68
CA LEU A 33 4.55 0.49 -9.44
C LEU A 33 3.33 1.20 -10.03
N ASP A 34 2.97 0.81 -11.25
CA ASP A 34 1.93 1.42 -12.06
C ASP A 34 1.09 0.37 -12.81
N LYS A 35 0.22 0.87 -13.69
CA LYS A 35 -0.70 0.09 -14.52
C LYS A 35 0.00 -0.80 -15.56
N MET A 36 1.20 -0.44 -16.03
CA MET A 36 1.90 -1.22 -17.05
C MET A 36 2.35 -2.57 -16.52
N GLY A 37 2.76 -2.62 -15.24
CA GLY A 37 3.14 -3.87 -14.55
C GLY A 37 1.99 -4.58 -13.84
N GLN A 38 0.80 -3.99 -13.78
CA GLN A 38 -0.33 -4.49 -12.99
C GLN A 38 -0.97 -5.73 -13.63
N THR A 39 -1.32 -6.71 -12.80
CA THR A 39 -2.12 -7.87 -13.22
C THR A 39 -3.58 -7.72 -12.78
N LYS A 40 -4.49 -8.53 -13.33
CA LYS A 40 -5.94 -8.42 -13.06
C LYS A 40 -6.34 -8.65 -11.61
N SER A 41 -5.51 -9.32 -10.83
CA SER A 41 -5.82 -9.73 -9.44
C SER A 41 -5.19 -8.81 -8.40
N HIS A 42 -4.37 -7.86 -8.81
CA HIS A 42 -3.55 -7.04 -7.92
C HIS A 42 -3.71 -5.54 -8.18
N ILE A 43 -3.39 -4.72 -7.19
CA ILE A 43 -3.29 -3.27 -7.35
C ILE A 43 -1.84 -2.83 -7.56
N SER A 44 -1.67 -1.66 -8.18
CA SER A 44 -0.36 -0.99 -8.22
C SER A 44 -0.14 -0.13 -6.96
N ILE A 45 1.12 0.20 -6.66
CA ILE A 45 1.50 1.16 -5.62
C ILE A 45 0.75 2.48 -5.81
N ASN A 46 0.68 2.97 -7.06
CA ASN A 46 -0.05 4.20 -7.37
C ASN A 46 -1.56 4.11 -7.07
N ASP A 47 -2.18 2.95 -7.29
CA ASP A 47 -3.58 2.73 -6.89
C ASP A 47 -3.71 2.71 -5.36
N GLY A 48 -2.81 2.01 -4.68
CA GLY A 48 -2.80 1.91 -3.22
C GLY A 48 -2.62 3.25 -2.53
N ILE A 49 -1.83 4.17 -3.12
CA ILE A 49 -1.74 5.57 -2.64
C ILE A 49 -3.13 6.23 -2.64
N GLN A 50 -3.90 6.09 -3.72
CA GLN A 50 -5.23 6.68 -3.82
C GLN A 50 -6.21 6.03 -2.84
N ILE A 51 -6.17 4.69 -2.74
CA ILE A 51 -7.00 3.92 -1.79
C ILE A 51 -6.71 4.37 -0.36
N ALA A 52 -5.45 4.43 0.04
CA ALA A 52 -5.05 4.80 1.39
C ALA A 52 -5.41 6.25 1.74
N LYS A 53 -5.25 7.20 0.80
CA LYS A 53 -5.68 8.60 0.95
C LYS A 53 -7.20 8.68 1.14
N ASN A 54 -7.98 7.94 0.36
CA ASN A 54 -9.44 7.88 0.48
C ASN A 54 -9.89 7.27 1.82
N LEU A 55 -9.16 6.26 2.31
CA LEU A 55 -9.39 5.64 3.62
C LEU A 55 -8.93 6.51 4.79
N ARG A 56 -8.12 7.57 4.55
CA ARG A 56 -7.47 8.38 5.58
C ARG A 56 -6.60 7.54 6.52
N ALA A 57 -5.88 6.57 5.97
CA ALA A 57 -4.96 5.73 6.73
C ALA A 57 -3.82 6.57 7.32
N LYS A 58 -3.47 6.34 8.59
CA LYS A 58 -2.42 7.10 9.28
C LYS A 58 -1.02 6.69 8.84
N ASN A 59 -0.75 5.39 8.76
CA ASN A 59 0.49 4.81 8.25
C ASN A 59 0.18 3.72 7.22
N VAL A 60 0.97 3.67 6.15
CA VAL A 60 0.74 2.79 5.00
C VAL A 60 2.03 2.06 4.64
N TYR A 61 1.95 0.74 4.53
CA TYR A 61 3.06 -0.11 4.13
C TYR A 61 2.67 -0.96 2.94
N PHE A 62 3.41 -0.82 1.85
CA PHE A 62 3.26 -1.67 0.67
C PHE A 62 4.02 -2.98 0.88
N VAL A 63 3.31 -4.10 0.70
CA VAL A 63 3.85 -5.45 0.77
C VAL A 63 3.64 -6.16 -0.57
N HIS A 64 4.04 -7.43 -0.67
CA HIS A 64 3.87 -8.23 -1.87
C HIS A 64 4.53 -7.56 -3.11
N ILE A 65 5.71 -6.97 -2.92
CA ILE A 65 6.39 -6.22 -3.98
C ILE A 65 6.88 -7.18 -5.07
N GLY A 66 6.46 -6.94 -6.31
CA GLY A 66 6.86 -7.76 -7.45
C GLY A 66 8.36 -7.61 -7.77
N HIS A 67 8.99 -8.71 -8.19
CA HIS A 67 10.43 -8.76 -8.47
C HIS A 67 10.92 -7.78 -9.56
N LYS A 68 10.00 -7.26 -10.40
CA LYS A 68 10.30 -6.33 -11.50
C LYS A 68 9.86 -4.89 -11.21
N THR A 69 9.34 -4.62 -10.01
CA THR A 69 8.67 -3.36 -9.68
C THR A 69 9.63 -2.22 -9.40
N GLY A 70 10.77 -2.53 -8.79
CA GLY A 70 11.81 -1.57 -8.48
C GLY A 70 12.62 -2.00 -7.27
N THR A 71 13.74 -1.31 -7.02
CA THR A 71 14.50 -1.52 -5.78
C THR A 71 13.79 -0.84 -4.61
N HIS A 72 13.94 -1.37 -3.40
CA HIS A 72 13.35 -0.79 -2.19
C HIS A 72 13.68 0.71 -2.04
N LYS A 73 14.95 1.09 -2.21
CA LYS A 73 15.40 2.50 -2.16
C LYS A 73 14.69 3.39 -3.18
N PHE A 74 14.53 2.91 -4.41
CA PHE A 74 13.84 3.67 -5.46
C PHE A 74 12.36 3.87 -5.12
N LEU A 75 11.69 2.81 -4.65
CA LEU A 75 10.27 2.84 -4.34
C LEU A 75 9.97 3.71 -3.10
N GLU A 76 10.81 3.67 -2.06
CA GLU A 76 10.74 4.58 -0.90
C GLU A 76 10.84 6.05 -1.33
N GLU A 77 11.82 6.38 -2.18
CA GLU A 77 11.99 7.74 -2.68
C GLU A 77 10.78 8.18 -3.54
N HIS A 78 10.25 7.28 -4.36
CA HIS A 78 9.02 7.52 -5.11
C HIS A 78 7.83 7.84 -4.18
N LEU A 79 7.64 7.08 -3.10
CA LEU A 79 6.58 7.34 -2.12
C LEU A 79 6.77 8.67 -1.39
N ARG A 80 7.98 9.01 -0.99
CA ARG A 80 8.30 10.29 -0.36
C ARG A 80 7.95 11.48 -1.24
N GLN A 81 8.19 11.38 -2.55
CA GLN A 81 7.91 12.45 -3.52
C GLN A 81 6.43 12.53 -3.90
N ASN A 82 5.72 11.41 -4.01
CA ASN A 82 4.39 11.36 -4.64
C ASN A 82 3.22 11.08 -3.66
N ALA A 83 3.50 10.46 -2.51
CA ALA A 83 2.48 10.04 -1.55
C ALA A 83 2.48 10.89 -0.29
N GLY A 84 3.64 10.96 0.38
CA GLY A 84 3.85 11.65 1.66
C GLY A 84 4.67 10.81 2.65
N PRO A 85 5.00 11.37 3.83
CA PRO A 85 5.93 10.75 4.79
C PRO A 85 5.36 9.53 5.53
N SER A 86 4.06 9.25 5.41
CA SER A 86 3.38 8.12 6.07
C SER A 86 3.27 6.87 5.20
N PHE A 87 3.94 6.85 4.05
CA PHE A 87 3.90 5.76 3.08
C PHE A 87 5.27 5.13 2.96
N HIS A 88 5.32 3.80 3.09
CA HIS A 88 6.56 3.04 3.13
C HIS A 88 6.44 1.75 2.31
N ILE A 89 7.58 1.20 1.93
CA ILE A 89 7.75 -0.13 1.37
C ILE A 89 8.17 -1.04 2.52
N ALA A 90 7.45 -2.13 2.74
CA ALA A 90 7.86 -3.11 3.74
C ALA A 90 9.14 -3.86 3.30
N HIS A 91 9.85 -4.42 4.28
CA HIS A 91 10.98 -5.31 4.04
C HIS A 91 10.94 -6.49 5.01
N ASP A 92 11.67 -7.55 4.67
CA ASP A 92 11.76 -8.73 5.53
C ASP A 92 12.37 -8.34 6.89
N GLY A 93 11.78 -8.86 7.96
CA GLY A 93 12.18 -8.54 9.34
C GLY A 93 11.72 -7.17 9.86
N LEU A 94 10.88 -6.44 9.12
CA LEU A 94 10.29 -5.20 9.61
C LEU A 94 9.33 -5.47 10.78
N GLU A 95 9.55 -4.78 11.90
CA GLU A 95 8.68 -4.76 13.08
C GLU A 95 8.04 -3.37 13.22
N ILE A 96 6.74 -3.32 13.53
CA ILE A 96 5.97 -2.08 13.61
C ILE A 96 5.08 -2.10 14.86
N GLU A 97 5.21 -1.07 15.70
CA GLU A 97 4.27 -0.75 16.77
C GLU A 97 3.31 0.35 16.30
N PHE A 98 1.98 0.22 16.52
CA PHE A 98 0.97 1.15 15.98
C PHE A 98 -0.33 1.24 16.79
#